data_AF-A0A6I6Y552-F1
#
_entry.id   AF-A0A6I6Y552-F1
#
_cell.length_a   1.000
_cell.length_b   1.000
_cell.length_c   1.000
_cell.angle_alpha   90.00
_cell.angle_beta   90.00
_cell.angle_gamma   90.00
#
_symmetry.space_group_name_H-M   'P 1'
#
loop_
_entity.id
_entity.type
_entity.pdbx_description
1 polymer ?
#
loop_
_entity_poly.entity_id
_entity_poly.type
_entity_poly.pdbx_seq_one_letter_code
_entity_poly.pdbx_strand_id
1 'polypeptide(L)'
;MKLIFTLTLLTTLGLAAGVAQAAQPDEGLTGCAAKRSAIENQLKIARDHGNSDQVAGLEEALRGVGNCTDASLRKEREQKVLDARHEVAERERDLKKAEKKGDAEKINKRKDKLAESRKELQEAVDELDR
;
A
#
# COMPACT_ATOMS: atom_id res chain seq x y z
N MET A 1 60.91 10.75 3.87
CA MET A 1 59.97 11.88 3.75
C MET A 1 59.71 12.17 2.28
N LYS A 2 58.47 12.56 1.96
CA LYS A 2 57.87 12.95 0.67
C LYS A 2 57.53 11.83 -0.33
N LEU A 3 56.24 11.54 -0.43
CA LEU A 3 55.55 11.20 -1.67
C LEU A 3 54.29 12.07 -1.76
N ILE A 4 54.15 12.75 -2.89
CA ILE A 4 53.00 13.56 -3.31
C ILE A 4 52.16 12.65 -4.21
N PHE A 5 50.85 12.50 -3.99
CA PHE A 5 49.93 11.92 -5.00
C PHE A 5 48.48 12.37 -4.67
N THR A 6 48.03 13.47 -5.28
CA THR A 6 46.93 13.57 -6.28
C THR A 6 45.52 13.21 -5.80
N LEU A 7 44.71 14.28 -5.70
CA LEU A 7 43.35 14.42 -6.23
C LEU A 7 42.47 13.14 -6.28
N THR A 8 41.56 13.00 -5.32
CA THR A 8 40.34 12.22 -5.52
C THR A 8 39.12 13.11 -5.28
N LEU A 9 38.49 13.44 -6.40
CA LEU A 9 37.22 14.12 -6.54
C LEU A 9 36.13 13.24 -5.90
N LEU A 10 35.55 13.67 -4.78
CA LEU A 10 34.32 13.05 -4.24
C LEU A 10 33.13 13.50 -5.09
N THR A 11 32.85 12.77 -6.16
CA THR A 11 31.55 12.81 -6.84
C THR A 11 30.58 11.91 -6.06
N THR A 12 29.85 12.50 -5.11
CA THR A 12 28.65 11.88 -4.55
C THR A 12 27.54 11.93 -5.60
N LEU A 13 27.44 10.87 -6.40
CA LEU A 13 26.31 10.64 -7.29
C LEU A 13 25.11 10.23 -6.41
N GLY A 14 24.29 11.19 -6.03
CA GLY A 14 23.01 10.94 -5.37
C GLY A 14 22.06 10.25 -6.34
N LEU A 15 21.84 8.94 -6.16
CA LEU A 15 20.69 8.28 -6.74
C LEU A 15 19.43 8.83 -6.06
N ALA A 16 18.79 9.80 -6.69
CA ALA A 16 17.39 10.12 -6.42
C ALA A 16 16.55 8.95 -6.94
N ALA A 17 16.37 7.93 -6.12
CA ALA A 17 15.28 6.98 -6.32
C ALA A 17 13.98 7.77 -6.10
N GLY A 18 13.31 8.11 -7.20
CA GLY A 18 11.97 8.67 -7.17
C GLY A 18 11.04 7.68 -6.47
N VAL A 19 10.78 7.91 -5.19
CA VAL A 19 9.64 7.28 -4.52
C VAL A 19 8.42 7.71 -5.32
N ALA A 20 7.65 6.76 -5.84
CA ALA A 20 6.34 7.03 -6.36
C ALA A 20 5.50 7.57 -5.20
N GLN A 21 5.45 8.90 -5.04
CA GLN A 21 4.52 9.53 -4.13
C GLN A 21 3.12 9.16 -4.61
N ALA A 22 2.45 8.26 -3.90
CA ALA A 22 1.02 8.10 -4.03
C ALA A 22 0.40 9.46 -3.69
N ALA A 23 -0.25 10.10 -4.66
CA ALA A 23 -0.86 11.40 -4.44
C ALA A 23 -1.88 11.28 -3.30
N GLN A 24 -1.66 12.06 -2.25
CA GLN A 24 -2.57 12.08 -1.11
C GLN A 24 -3.81 12.91 -1.47
N PRO A 25 -4.97 12.61 -0.86
CA PRO A 25 -6.12 13.51 -0.94
C PRO A 25 -5.77 14.89 -0.35
N ASP A 26 -6.52 15.91 -0.75
CA ASP A 26 -6.41 17.23 -0.15
C ASP A 26 -6.72 17.18 1.35
N GLU A 27 -6.01 18.00 2.12
CA GLU A 27 -6.08 18.03 3.58
C GLU A 27 -7.53 18.27 4.07
N GLY A 28 -7.94 17.51 5.09
CA GLY A 28 -9.25 17.65 5.73
C GLY A 28 -10.42 16.97 5.00
N LEU A 29 -10.19 16.34 3.84
CA LEU A 29 -11.19 15.49 3.20
C LEU A 29 -11.23 14.09 3.83
N THR A 30 -12.43 13.52 3.93
CA THR A 30 -12.66 12.13 4.37
C THR A 30 -13.58 11.39 3.40
N GLY A 31 -13.72 10.08 3.57
CA GLY A 31 -14.70 9.28 2.84
C GLY A 31 -14.60 9.39 1.32
N CYS A 32 -15.73 9.52 0.64
CA CYS A 32 -15.79 9.60 -0.82
C CYS A 32 -15.13 10.86 -1.39
N ALA A 33 -15.15 11.97 -0.66
CA ALA A 33 -14.51 13.22 -1.08
C ALA A 33 -12.98 13.05 -1.10
N ALA A 34 -12.40 12.46 -0.05
CA ALA A 34 -10.98 12.10 -0.03
C ALA A 34 -10.63 11.13 -1.16
N LYS A 35 -11.45 10.08 -1.36
CA LYS A 35 -11.22 9.10 -2.43
C LYS A 35 -11.17 9.75 -3.81
N ARG A 36 -12.10 10.67 -4.11
CA ARG A 36 -12.11 11.44 -5.37
C ARG A 36 -10.85 12.31 -5.50
N SER A 37 -10.55 13.13 -4.49
CA SER A 37 -9.41 14.04 -4.51
C SER A 37 -8.07 13.30 -4.70
N ALA A 38 -7.87 12.16 -4.04
CA ALA A 38 -6.69 11.32 -4.24
C ALA A 38 -6.52 10.85 -5.71
N ILE A 39 -7.62 10.42 -6.35
CA ILE A 39 -7.62 10.00 -7.76
C ILE A 39 -7.32 11.19 -8.68
N GLU A 40 -7.92 12.35 -8.42
CA GLU A 40 -7.68 13.58 -9.20
C GLU A 40 -6.21 14.05 -9.09
N ASN A 41 -5.63 13.99 -7.89
CA ASN A 41 -4.23 14.30 -7.66
C ASN A 41 -3.30 13.32 -8.38
N GLN A 42 -3.60 12.01 -8.35
CA GLN A 42 -2.87 11.01 -9.12
C GLN A 42 -3.00 11.23 -10.63
N LEU A 43 -4.18 11.63 -11.10
CA LEU A 43 -4.47 11.88 -12.51
C LEU A 43 -3.65 13.07 -13.01
N LYS A 44 -3.55 14.14 -12.21
CA LYS A 44 -2.68 15.28 -12.50
C LYS A 44 -1.23 14.86 -12.65
N ILE A 45 -0.69 14.08 -11.70
CA ILE A 45 0.70 13.58 -11.78
C ILE A 45 0.90 12.71 -13.02
N ALA A 46 -0.03 11.80 -13.31
CA ALA A 46 0.06 10.92 -14.48
C ALA A 46 0.05 11.70 -15.80
N ARG A 47 -0.74 12.77 -15.89
CA ARG A 47 -0.75 13.70 -17.04
C ARG A 47 0.56 14.47 -17.15
N ASP A 48 1.05 15.03 -16.04
CA ASP A 48 2.31 15.78 -15.99
C ASP A 48 3.50 14.91 -16.45
N HIS A 49 3.44 13.59 -16.21
CA HIS A 49 4.46 12.61 -16.64
C HIS A 49 4.18 11.95 -18.01
N GLY A 50 3.08 12.29 -18.69
CA GLY A 50 2.73 11.71 -19.99
C GLY A 50 2.38 10.21 -19.95
N ASN A 51 1.97 9.68 -18.80
CA ASN A 51 1.63 8.26 -18.63
C ASN A 51 0.18 7.97 -19.06
N SER A 52 -0.05 7.80 -20.36
CA SER A 52 -1.39 7.64 -20.94
C SER A 52 -2.18 6.46 -20.38
N ASP A 53 -1.52 5.34 -20.10
CA ASP A 53 -2.20 4.14 -19.60
C ASP A 53 -2.69 4.35 -18.16
N GLN A 54 -1.86 4.98 -17.33
CA GLN A 54 -2.25 5.35 -15.97
C GLN A 54 -3.37 6.40 -15.97
N VAL A 55 -3.31 7.38 -16.88
CA VAL A 55 -4.38 8.37 -17.06
C VAL A 55 -5.71 7.68 -17.39
N ALA A 56 -5.73 6.74 -18.35
CA ALA A 56 -6.94 6.01 -18.72
C ALA A 56 -7.53 5.22 -17.54
N GLY A 57 -6.69 4.54 -16.77
CA GLY A 57 -7.12 3.81 -15.56
C GLY A 57 -7.68 4.72 -14.46
N LEU A 58 -7.04 5.87 -14.23
CA LEU A 58 -7.49 6.85 -13.24
C LEU A 58 -8.78 7.55 -13.63
N GLU A 59 -9.00 7.81 -14.93
CA GLU A 59 -10.27 8.35 -15.43
C GLU A 59 -11.42 7.34 -15.27
N GLU A 60 -11.17 6.05 -15.45
CA GLU A 60 -12.14 5.00 -15.12
C GLU A 60 -12.42 4.92 -13.61
N ALA A 61 -11.38 4.98 -12.78
CA ALA A 61 -11.55 5.03 -11.33
C ALA A 61 -12.38 6.24 -10.88
N LEU A 62 -12.15 7.41 -11.50
CA LEU A 62 -12.91 8.63 -11.22
C LEU A 62 -14.39 8.51 -11.62
N ARG A 63 -14.69 7.85 -12.75
CA ARG A 63 -16.06 7.49 -13.14
C ARG A 63 -16.70 6.57 -12.10
N GLY A 64 -15.98 5.56 -11.63
CA GLY A 64 -16.43 4.64 -10.58
C GLY A 64 -16.79 5.33 -9.26
N VAL A 65 -16.07 6.41 -8.90
CA VAL A 65 -16.38 7.23 -7.71
C VAL A 65 -17.62 8.14 -7.92
N GLY A 66 -18.14 8.28 -9.14
CA GLY A 66 -19.35 9.05 -9.45
C GLY A 66 -20.58 8.64 -8.63
N ASN A 67 -20.67 7.36 -8.23
CA ASN A 67 -21.74 6.81 -7.39
C ASN A 67 -21.30 6.53 -5.94
N CYS A 68 -20.14 7.03 -5.52
CA CYS A 68 -19.63 6.80 -4.16
C CYS A 68 -20.53 7.52 -3.15
N THR A 69 -20.99 6.77 -2.15
CA THR A 69 -21.59 7.32 -0.93
C THR A 69 -20.76 6.88 0.27
N ASP A 70 -20.63 7.72 1.30
CA ASP A 70 -19.83 7.37 2.48
C ASP A 70 -20.35 6.08 3.15
N ALA A 71 -21.66 5.84 3.10
CA ALA A 71 -22.26 4.58 3.56
C ALA A 71 -21.78 3.37 2.74
N SER A 72 -21.77 3.47 1.41
CA SER A 72 -21.27 2.39 0.54
C SER A 72 -19.77 2.15 0.72
N LEU A 73 -18.99 3.22 0.90
CA LEU A 73 -17.55 3.14 1.13
C LEU A 73 -17.22 2.51 2.49
N ARG A 74 -17.97 2.90 3.54
CA ARG A 74 -17.84 2.29 4.86
C ARG A 74 -18.16 0.80 4.80
N LYS A 75 -19.23 0.40 4.10
CA LYS A 75 -19.58 -1.02 3.90
C LYS A 75 -18.49 -1.80 3.17
N GLU A 76 -17.87 -1.22 2.14
CA GLU A 76 -16.73 -1.82 1.44
C GLU A 76 -15.56 -2.08 2.41
N ARG A 77 -15.23 -1.12 3.28
CA ARG A 77 -14.15 -1.25 4.26
C ARG A 77 -14.48 -2.22 5.39
N GLU A 78 -15.72 -2.24 5.87
CA GLU A 78 -16.19 -3.26 6.82
C GLU A 78 -16.00 -4.67 6.25
N GLN A 79 -16.32 -4.87 4.97
CA GLN A 79 -16.08 -6.14 4.31
C GLN A 79 -14.59 -6.49 4.27
N LYS A 80 -13.71 -5.53 3.94
CA LYS A 80 -12.24 -5.76 3.98
C LYS A 80 -11.75 -6.17 5.36
N VAL A 81 -12.27 -5.56 6.43
CA VAL A 81 -11.95 -5.96 7.80
C VAL A 81 -12.39 -7.39 8.09
N LEU A 82 -13.59 -7.78 7.66
CA LEU A 82 -14.10 -9.14 7.82
C LEU A 82 -13.24 -10.17 7.06
N ASP A 83 -12.89 -9.86 5.82
CA ASP A 83 -12.06 -10.72 4.97
C ASP A 83 -10.65 -10.88 5.58
N ALA A 84 -10.04 -9.79 6.04
CA ALA A 84 -8.73 -9.82 6.70
C ALA A 84 -8.77 -10.61 8.03
N ARG A 85 -9.87 -10.52 8.81
CA ARG A 85 -10.06 -11.36 10.01
C ARG A 85 -10.15 -12.84 9.65
N HIS A 86 -10.86 -13.18 8.58
CA HIS A 86 -10.94 -14.55 8.10
C HIS A 86 -9.55 -15.06 7.71
N GLU A 87 -8.78 -14.27 6.96
CA GLU A 87 -7.42 -14.60 6.55
C GLU A 87 -6.49 -14.86 7.75
N VAL A 88 -6.51 -13.99 8.77
CA VAL A 88 -5.75 -14.22 10.00
C VAL A 88 -6.11 -15.56 10.64
N ALA A 89 -7.41 -15.86 10.76
CA ALA A 89 -7.87 -17.13 11.32
C ALA A 89 -7.42 -18.34 10.48
N GLU A 90 -7.37 -18.22 9.15
CA GLU A 90 -6.83 -19.25 8.25
C GLU A 90 -5.33 -19.49 8.50
N ARG A 91 -4.55 -18.41 8.57
CA ARG A 91 -3.10 -18.48 8.78
C ARG A 91 -2.75 -19.04 10.16
N GLU A 92 -3.53 -18.75 11.19
CA GLU A 92 -3.40 -19.37 12.51
C GLU A 92 -3.64 -20.88 12.47
N ARG A 93 -4.68 -21.33 11.74
CA ARG A 93 -4.94 -22.77 11.54
C ARG A 93 -3.78 -23.45 10.82
N ASP A 94 -3.23 -22.81 9.79
CA ASP A 94 -2.14 -23.38 9.00
C ASP A 94 -0.81 -23.41 9.76
N LEU A 95 -0.52 -22.41 10.58
CA LEU A 95 0.60 -22.43 11.50
C LEU A 95 0.47 -23.61 12.47
N LYS A 96 -0.69 -23.78 13.12
CA LYS A 96 -0.95 -24.90 14.04
C LYS A 96 -0.78 -26.26 13.38
N LYS A 97 -1.19 -26.41 12.10
CA LYS A 97 -0.96 -27.64 11.33
C LYS A 97 0.53 -27.87 11.06
N ALA A 98 1.30 -26.82 10.77
CA ALA A 98 2.74 -26.92 10.54
C ALA A 98 3.49 -27.28 11.83
N GLU A 99 3.12 -26.67 12.96
CA GLU A 99 3.67 -26.98 14.29
C GLU A 99 3.47 -28.44 14.67
N LYS A 100 2.27 -29.00 14.42
CA LYS A 100 2.00 -30.43 14.64
C LYS A 100 2.86 -31.36 13.79
N LYS A 101 3.28 -30.92 12.59
CA LYS A 101 4.12 -31.71 11.69
C LYS A 101 5.62 -31.58 12.01
N GLY A 102 6.02 -30.59 12.81
CA GLY A 102 7.41 -30.40 13.24
C GLY A 102 8.37 -29.90 12.16
N ASP A 103 7.87 -29.42 11.03
CA ASP A 103 8.69 -28.89 9.93
C ASP A 103 9.06 -27.42 10.22
N ALA A 104 10.27 -27.20 10.71
CA ALA A 104 10.75 -25.89 11.16
C ALA A 104 10.73 -24.83 10.04
N GLU A 105 11.06 -25.19 8.81
CA GLU A 105 11.04 -24.28 7.67
C GLU A 105 9.60 -23.83 7.38
N LYS A 106 8.66 -24.78 7.31
CA LYS A 106 7.25 -24.46 7.12
C LYS A 106 6.69 -23.63 8.27
N ILE A 107 7.06 -23.93 9.51
CA ILE A 107 6.62 -23.16 10.69
C ILE A 107 7.03 -21.70 10.55
N ASN A 108 8.30 -21.42 10.23
CA ASN A 108 8.79 -20.04 10.07
C ASN A 108 8.05 -19.32 8.93
N LYS A 109 7.91 -19.96 7.77
CA LYS A 109 7.15 -19.37 6.65
C LYS A 109 5.68 -19.07 7.00
N ARG A 110 5.05 -19.91 7.84
CA ARG A 110 3.67 -19.67 8.30
C ARG A 110 3.58 -18.55 9.33
N LYS A 111 4.59 -18.38 10.19
CA LYS A 111 4.66 -17.22 11.11
C LYS A 111 4.77 -15.90 10.35
N ASP A 112 5.63 -15.83 9.33
CA ASP A 112 5.78 -14.63 8.51
C ASP A 112 4.47 -14.26 7.81
N LYS A 113 3.80 -15.27 7.23
CA LYS A 113 2.49 -15.06 6.61
C LYS A 113 1.38 -14.67 7.58
N LEU A 114 1.41 -15.19 8.80
CA LEU A 114 0.48 -14.75 9.84
C LEU A 114 0.75 -13.30 10.26
N ALA A 115 2.02 -12.89 10.35
CA ALA A 115 2.38 -11.51 10.64
C ALA A 115 1.92 -10.55 9.54
N GLU A 116 2.08 -10.93 8.26
CA GLU A 116 1.59 -10.20 7.09
C GLU A 116 0.07 -10.00 7.16
N SER A 117 -0.72 -11.07 7.34
CA SER A 117 -2.18 -10.94 7.43
C SER A 117 -2.65 -10.15 8.65
N ARG A 118 -1.91 -10.18 9.77
CA ARG A 118 -2.21 -9.34 10.93
C ARG A 118 -1.95 -7.86 10.64
N LYS A 119 -0.91 -7.54 9.86
CA LYS A 119 -0.63 -6.18 9.39
C LYS A 119 -1.72 -5.69 8.45
N GLU A 120 -2.14 -6.51 7.49
CA GLU A 120 -3.26 -6.20 6.59
C GLU A 120 -4.57 -5.98 7.35
N LEU A 121 -4.84 -6.78 8.39
CA LEU A 121 -5.99 -6.56 9.26
C LEU A 121 -5.91 -5.21 9.98
N GLN A 122 -4.74 -4.84 10.51
CA GLN A 122 -4.56 -3.55 11.17
C GLN A 122 -4.79 -2.40 10.20
N GLU A 123 -4.21 -2.46 9.00
CA GLU A 123 -4.41 -1.46 7.94
C GLU A 123 -5.89 -1.33 7.55
N ALA A 124 -6.61 -2.46 7.39
CA ALA A 124 -8.04 -2.44 7.09
C ALA A 124 -8.87 -1.81 8.22
N VAL A 125 -8.49 -2.03 9.48
CA VAL A 125 -9.15 -1.40 10.65
C VAL A 125 -8.86 0.09 10.70
N ASP A 126 -7.62 0.51 10.44
CA ASP A 126 -7.23 1.91 10.42
C ASP A 126 -7.93 2.68 9.28
N GLU A 127 -8.18 2.01 8.15
CA GLU A 127 -8.89 2.60 7.01
C GLU A 127 -10.41 2.71 7.22
N LEU A 128 -11.00 1.91 8.12
CA LEU A 128 -12.46 1.78 8.26
C LEU A 128 -13.15 3.15 8.42
N ASP A 129 -12.60 4.00 9.28
CA ASP A 129 -13.19 5.29 9.66
C ASP A 129 -12.56 6.51 8.95
N ARG A 130 -11.70 6.27 7.93
CA ARG A 130 -10.93 7.34 7.25
C ARG A 130 -11.68 8.14 6.19
#